data_AF-A0A059LGZ2-F1
#
_entry.id   AF-A0A059LGZ2-F1
#
_cell.length_a   1.000
_cell.length_b   1.000
_cell.length_c   1.000
_cell.angle_alpha   90.00
_cell.angle_beta   90.00
_cell.angle_gamma   90.00
#
_symmetry.space_group_name_H-M   'P 1'
#
loop_
_entity.id
_entity.type
_entity.pdbx_description
1 polymer ?
#
loop_
_entity_poly.entity_id
_entity_poly.type
_entity_poly.pdbx_seq_one_letter_code
_entity_poly.pdbx_strand_id
1 'polypeptide(L)'
;MEDAATAEISRAQVWQWVRHGAALDSGEVLRAAEVHAVVAEALQRAWAEQGDVARRAHLLDAASLTQIMACGREFADFLTLPAYDVVISMGA
;
A
#
# COMPACT_ATOMS: atom_id res chain seq x y z
N MET A 1 -0.98 -6.69 -17.37
CA MET A 1 -2.19 -7.11 -16.64
C MET A 1 -1.69 -7.54 -15.29
N GLU A 2 -2.06 -6.80 -14.26
CA GLU A 2 -1.64 -7.06 -12.88
C GLU A 2 -2.82 -7.73 -12.15
N ASP A 3 -2.51 -8.63 -11.24
CA ASP A 3 -3.48 -9.32 -10.39
C ASP A 3 -3.09 -9.19 -8.91
N ALA A 4 -3.81 -9.91 -8.04
CA ALA A 4 -3.51 -9.90 -6.62
C ALA A 4 -2.06 -10.35 -6.32
N ALA A 5 -1.50 -11.29 -7.08
CA ALA A 5 -0.13 -11.77 -6.85
C ALA A 5 0.91 -10.68 -7.12
N THR A 6 0.66 -9.78 -8.08
CA THR A 6 1.48 -8.58 -8.28
C THR A 6 1.47 -7.70 -7.04
N ALA A 7 0.29 -7.41 -6.49
CA ALA A 7 0.17 -6.61 -5.27
C ALA A 7 0.81 -7.31 -4.05
N GLU A 8 0.69 -8.64 -3.95
CA GLU A 8 1.29 -9.44 -2.88
C GLU A 8 2.82 -9.30 -2.85
N ILE A 9 3.48 -9.52 -3.99
CA ILE A 9 4.95 -9.42 -4.02
C ILE A 9 5.41 -7.98 -3.78
N SER A 10 4.69 -6.98 -4.30
CA SER A 10 5.00 -5.57 -4.08
C SER A 10 4.94 -5.19 -2.60
N ARG A 11 3.86 -5.54 -1.88
CA ARG A 11 3.76 -5.23 -0.44
C ARG A 11 4.78 -6.01 0.38
N ALA A 12 5.05 -7.27 0.02
CA ALA A 12 5.94 -8.15 0.77
C ALA A 12 7.37 -7.65 0.73
N GLN A 13 7.81 -7.19 -0.45
CA GLN A 13 9.16 -6.66 -0.61
C GLN A 13 9.36 -5.39 0.22
N VAL A 14 8.42 -4.45 0.16
CA VAL A 14 8.50 -3.20 0.93
C VAL A 14 8.45 -3.49 2.44
N TRP A 15 7.56 -4.39 2.87
CA TRP A 15 7.49 -4.81 4.27
C TRP A 15 8.80 -5.39 4.77
N GLN A 16 9.42 -6.27 3.99
CA GLN A 16 10.71 -6.87 4.33
C GLN A 16 11.80 -5.80 4.45
N TRP A 17 11.86 -4.85 3.50
CA TRP A 17 12.83 -3.77 3.53
C TRP A 17 12.69 -2.88 4.74
N VAL A 18 11.47 -2.46 5.09
CA VAL A 18 11.21 -1.65 6.29
C VAL A 18 11.52 -2.45 7.55
N ARG A 19 11.12 -3.73 7.62
CA ARG A 19 11.31 -4.59 8.79
C ARG A 19 12.79 -4.84 9.10
N HIS A 20 13.60 -5.03 8.07
CA HIS A 20 15.01 -5.39 8.20
C HIS A 20 15.96 -4.22 8.00
N GLY A 21 15.44 -3.01 7.73
CA GLY A 21 16.26 -1.81 7.52
C GLY A 21 17.14 -1.92 6.29
N ALA A 22 16.55 -2.22 5.13
CA ALA A 22 17.28 -2.25 3.87
C ALA A 22 17.91 -0.89 3.56
N ALA A 23 19.15 -0.90 3.06
CA ALA A 23 19.80 0.28 2.54
C ALA A 23 19.28 0.58 1.13
N LEU A 24 18.92 1.83 0.89
CA LEU A 24 18.65 2.36 -0.44
C LEU A 24 19.95 2.60 -1.19
N ASP A 25 19.87 2.84 -2.50
CA ASP A 25 21.04 3.18 -3.33
C ASP A 25 21.72 4.48 -2.86
N SER A 26 21.00 5.36 -2.15
CA SER A 26 21.57 6.55 -1.49
C SER A 26 22.43 6.22 -0.26
N GLY A 27 22.39 4.98 0.24
CA GLY A 27 22.99 4.54 1.50
C GLY A 27 22.11 4.78 2.73
N GLU A 28 20.96 5.43 2.59
CA GLU A 28 20.01 5.63 3.68
C GLU A 28 19.20 4.35 3.96
N VAL A 29 18.85 4.14 5.23
CA VAL A 29 17.99 3.00 5.61
C VAL A 29 16.54 3.35 5.33
N LEU A 30 15.84 2.51 4.57
CA LEU A 30 14.41 2.68 4.31
C LEU A 30 13.61 2.52 5.62
N ARG A 31 12.78 3.50 5.96
CA ARG A 31 11.85 3.45 7.09
C ARG A 31 10.41 3.64 6.60
N ALA A 32 9.46 3.49 7.53
CA ALA A 32 8.05 3.64 7.23
C ALA A 32 7.69 5.06 6.76
N ALA A 33 8.40 6.09 7.22
CA ALA A 33 8.11 7.47 6.87
C ALA A 33 8.33 7.74 5.37
N GLU A 34 9.41 7.20 4.80
CA GLU A 34 9.74 7.29 3.39
C GLU A 34 8.70 6.54 2.54
N VAL A 35 8.28 5.35 2.98
CA VAL A 35 7.22 4.59 2.31
C VAL A 35 5.89 5.36 2.34
N HIS A 36 5.51 5.94 3.49
CA HIS A 36 4.29 6.72 3.61
C HIS A 36 4.28 7.94 2.67
N ALA A 37 5.43 8.62 2.53
CA ALA A 37 5.57 9.74 1.60
C ALA A 37 5.37 9.29 0.15
N VAL A 38 6.00 8.19 -0.27
CA VAL A 38 5.84 7.64 -1.63
C VAL A 38 4.39 7.22 -1.91
N VAL A 39 3.70 6.60 -0.94
CA VAL A 39 2.28 6.24 -1.09
C VAL A 39 1.41 7.49 -1.22
N ALA A 40 1.68 8.56 -0.46
CA ALA A 40 0.94 9.81 -0.57
C ALA A 40 1.12 10.47 -1.94
N GLU A 41 2.33 10.48 -2.48
CA GLU A 41 2.59 10.98 -3.84
C GLU A 41 1.90 10.13 -4.91
N ALA A 42 1.92 8.80 -4.77
CA ALA A 42 1.22 7.90 -5.68
C ALA A 42 -0.30 8.13 -5.65
N LEU A 43 -0.88 8.31 -4.47
CA LEU A 43 -2.28 8.66 -4.28
C LEU A 43 -2.61 9.98 -4.98
N GLN A 44 -1.79 11.03 -4.82
CA GLN A 44 -2.03 12.32 -5.46
C GLN A 44 -2.05 12.19 -6.99
N ARG A 45 -1.12 11.43 -7.57
CA ARG A 45 -1.09 11.16 -9.02
C ARG A 45 -2.34 10.40 -9.47
N ALA A 46 -2.66 9.29 -8.80
CA ALA A 46 -3.83 8.48 -9.12
C ALA A 46 -5.15 9.27 -8.97
N TRP A 47 -5.23 10.15 -7.97
CA TRP A 47 -6.40 11.01 -7.75
C TRP A 47 -6.59 12.02 -8.89
N ALA A 48 -5.50 12.62 -9.38
CA ALA A 48 -5.54 13.58 -10.48
C ALA A 48 -5.98 12.92 -11.80
N GLU A 49 -5.56 11.68 -12.03
CA GLU A 49 -5.90 10.89 -13.22
C GLU A 49 -7.33 10.29 -13.14
N GLN A 50 -7.83 10.03 -11.93
CA GLN A 50 -9.15 9.47 -11.73
C GLN A 50 -10.24 10.53 -11.91
N GLY A 51 -11.06 10.40 -12.96
CA GLY A 51 -12.19 11.31 -13.24
C GLY A 51 -13.45 11.01 -12.44
N ASP A 52 -13.60 9.79 -11.90
CA ASP A 52 -14.78 9.35 -11.15
C ASP A 52 -14.62 9.58 -9.64
N VAL A 53 -15.56 10.33 -9.05
CA VAL A 53 -15.55 10.69 -7.62
C VAL A 53 -15.72 9.47 -6.70
N ALA A 54 -16.55 8.50 -7.08
CA ALA A 54 -16.73 7.28 -6.29
C ALA A 54 -15.44 6.46 -6.29
N ARG A 55 -14.78 6.35 -7.45
CA ARG A 55 -13.49 5.66 -7.55
C ARG A 55 -12.36 6.36 -6.81
N ARG A 56 -12.41 7.69 -6.69
CA ARG A 56 -11.46 8.46 -5.87
C ARG A 56 -11.52 8.09 -4.39
N ALA A 57 -12.71 7.83 -3.84
CA ALA A 57 -12.84 7.38 -2.45
C ALA A 57 -12.09 6.06 -2.22
N HIS A 58 -12.21 5.10 -3.15
CA HIS A 58 -11.49 3.83 -3.08
C HIS A 58 -9.96 3.97 -3.10
N LEU A 59 -9.42 5.05 -3.69
CA LEU A 59 -7.98 5.32 -3.67
C LEU A 59 -7.48 5.65 -2.25
N LEU A 60 -8.31 6.30 -1.43
CA LEU A 60 -7.97 6.60 -0.03
C LEU A 60 -7.87 5.31 0.79
N ASP A 61 -8.84 4.41 0.60
CA ASP A 61 -8.85 3.10 1.25
C ASP A 61 -7.66 2.25 0.81
N ALA A 62 -7.37 2.23 -0.51
CA ALA A 62 -6.23 1.52 -1.07
C ALA A 62 -4.89 2.04 -0.56
N ALA A 63 -4.72 3.37 -0.46
CA ALA A 63 -3.52 3.99 0.09
C ALA A 63 -3.33 3.61 1.57
N SER A 64 -4.40 3.68 2.36
CA SER A 64 -4.39 3.33 3.78
C SER A 64 -4.04 1.85 3.99
N LEU A 65 -4.69 0.94 3.25
CA LEU A 65 -4.39 -0.48 3.26
C LEU A 65 -2.94 -0.77 2.85
N THR A 66 -2.43 -0.08 1.83
CA THR A 66 -1.04 -0.24 1.37
C THR A 66 -0.06 0.11 2.48
N GLN A 67 -0.26 1.23 3.19
CA GLN A 67 0.60 1.63 4.31
C GLN A 67 0.55 0.63 5.46
N ILE A 68 -0.64 0.16 5.84
CA ILE A 68 -0.81 -0.85 6.90
C ILE A 68 -0.08 -2.14 6.53
N MET A 69 -0.27 -2.64 5.31
CA MET A 69 0.30 -3.92 4.88
C MET A 69 1.80 -3.87 4.61
N ALA A 70 2.33 -2.71 4.18
CA ALA A 70 3.75 -2.54 3.86
C ALA A 70 4.59 -2.06 5.05
N CYS A 71 3.99 -1.46 6.10
CA CYS A 71 4.72 -0.91 7.24
C CYS A 71 4.22 -1.41 8.60
N GLY A 72 3.19 -2.25 8.62
CA GLY A 72 2.63 -2.84 9.83
C GLY A 72 3.61 -3.76 10.56
N ARG A 73 3.42 -3.90 11.88
CA ARG A 73 4.25 -4.81 12.71
C ARG A 73 4.03 -6.28 12.33
N GLU A 74 2.79 -6.61 12.00
CA GLU A 74 2.37 -7.95 11.60
C GLU A 74 2.29 -8.02 10.08
N PHE A 75 2.64 -9.19 9.54
CA PHE A 75 2.55 -9.47 8.12
C PHE A 75 1.37 -10.40 7.89
N ALA A 76 0.30 -9.90 7.27
CA ALA A 76 -0.82 -10.74 6.88
C ALA A 76 -0.37 -11.76 5.81
N ASP A 77 -0.83 -13.00 5.93
CA ASP A 77 -0.49 -14.07 4.97
C ASP A 77 -0.96 -13.72 3.56
N PHE A 78 -2.15 -13.13 3.44
CA PHE A 78 -2.71 -12.65 2.18
C PHE A 78 -3.28 -11.25 2.36
N LEU A 79 -3.01 -10.36 1.41
CA LEU A 79 -3.56 -9.00 1.38
C LEU A 79 -5.08 -9.00 1.34
N THR A 80 -5.67 -10.05 0.77
CA THR A 80 -7.11 -10.15 0.57
C THR A 80 -7.86 -10.29 1.87
N LEU A 81 -7.25 -10.82 2.94
CA LEU A 81 -7.92 -10.95 4.25
C LEU A 81 -8.28 -9.58 4.84
N PRO A 82 -7.33 -8.66 5.14
CA PRO A 82 -7.68 -7.34 5.66
C PRO A 82 -8.39 -6.47 4.62
N ALA A 83 -8.11 -6.64 3.32
CA ALA A 83 -8.79 -5.87 2.29
C ALA A 83 -10.28 -6.23 2.17
N TYR A 84 -10.65 -7.49 2.42
CA TYR A 84 -12.05 -7.93 2.35
C TYR A 84 -12.91 -7.27 3.42
N ASP A 85 -12.39 -7.09 4.64
CA ASP A 85 -13.08 -6.36 5.72
C ASP A 85 -13.39 -4.92 5.31
N VAL A 86 -12.46 -4.25 4.62
CA VAL A 86 -12.67 -2.90 4.10
C VAL A 86 -13.78 -2.91 3.04
N VAL A 87 -13.73 -3.82 2.08
CA VAL A 87 -14.76 -3.95 1.03
C VAL A 87 -16.15 -4.16 1.62
N ILE A 88 -16.29 -5.05 2.62
CA ILE A 88 -17.56 -5.28 3.32
C ILE A 88 -18.04 -4.00 4.02
N SER A 89 -17.13 -3.28 4.68
CA SER A 89 -17.48 -2.04 5.39
C SER A 89 -18.00 -0.93 4.47
N MET A 90 -17.69 -1.01 3.18
CA MET A 90 -18.14 -0.08 2.14
C MET A 90 -19.52 -0.42 1.57
N GLY A 91 -20.16 -1.50 2.04
CA GLY A 91 -21.51 -1.91 1.64
C GLY A 91 -21.57 -2.65 0.30
N ALA A 92 -20.49 -3.35 -0.05
CA ALA A 92 -20.44 -4.26 -1.20
C ALA A 92 -21.17 -5.59 -0.95
#